data_AF-A0AA43UJX4-F1
#
_entry.id   AF-A0AA43UJX4-F1
#
_cell.length_a   1.000
_cell.length_b   1.000
_cell.length_c   1.000
_cell.angle_alpha   90.00
_cell.angle_beta   90.00
_cell.angle_gamma   90.00
#
_symmetry.space_group_name_H-M   'P 1'
#
loop_
_entity.id
_entity.type
_entity.pdbx_description
1 polymer ?
#
loop_
_entity_poly.entity_id
_entity_poly.type
_entity_poly.pdbx_seq_one_letter_code
_entity_poly.pdbx_strand_id
1 'polypeptide(L)'
;MKTKIKASRRAMGMNYAIREVTVPAAAAKKAGKDLLDLNIGDPNKWDFETPEYFKATLRAAVDETDNGYGDSQGNLDLREAIV
;
A
#
# COMPACT_ATOMS: atom_id res chain seq x y z
N MET A 1 -1.18 -16.55 -35.25
CA MET A 1 -0.97 -15.16 -34.78
C MET A 1 -1.61 -14.99 -33.42
N LYS A 2 -0.89 -14.48 -32.40
CA LYS A 2 -1.49 -14.17 -31.09
C LYS A 2 -2.15 -12.79 -31.15
N THR A 3 -3.43 -12.70 -30.79
CA THR A 3 -4.18 -11.44 -30.72
C THR A 3 -3.58 -10.55 -29.63
N LYS A 4 -3.25 -9.30 -29.97
CA LYS A 4 -2.69 -8.32 -29.03
C LYS A 4 -3.83 -7.77 -28.17
N ILE A 5 -3.87 -8.13 -26.90
CA ILE A 5 -4.86 -7.60 -25.95
C ILE A 5 -4.42 -6.18 -25.55
N LYS A 6 -5.26 -5.18 -25.82
CA LYS A 6 -5.01 -3.78 -25.43
C LYS A 6 -5.85 -3.41 -24.22
N ALA A 7 -5.26 -2.71 -23.27
CA ALA A 7 -5.97 -2.11 -22.15
C ALA A 7 -6.90 -0.97 -22.61
N SER A 8 -7.82 -0.56 -21.75
CA SER A 8 -8.71 0.56 -22.03
C SER A 8 -7.95 1.88 -22.14
N ARG A 9 -8.45 2.83 -22.93
CA ARG A 9 -7.82 4.15 -23.09
C ARG A 9 -7.64 4.88 -21.76
N ARG A 10 -8.64 4.82 -20.87
CA ARG A 10 -8.58 5.47 -19.55
C ARG A 10 -7.48 4.87 -18.66
N ALA A 11 -7.35 3.54 -18.66
CA ALA A 11 -6.31 2.87 -17.90
C ALA A 11 -4.90 3.22 -18.41
N MET A 12 -4.73 3.30 -19.74
CA MET A 12 -3.45 3.68 -20.35
C MET A 12 -3.06 5.16 -20.11
N GLY A 13 -4.02 6.02 -19.76
CA GLY A 13 -3.75 7.43 -19.44
C GLY A 13 -3.45 7.72 -17.98
N MET A 14 -3.50 6.71 -17.10
CA MET A 14 -3.18 6.89 -15.68
C MET A 14 -1.67 6.89 -15.46
N ASN A 15 -1.15 7.99 -14.90
CA ASN A 15 0.26 8.12 -14.54
C ASN A 15 0.41 8.34 -13.03
N TYR A 16 1.52 7.88 -12.47
CA TYR A 16 1.87 8.09 -11.06
C TYR A 16 3.37 8.37 -10.93
N ALA A 17 3.74 9.61 -11.24
CA ALA A 17 5.13 10.05 -11.40
C ALA A 17 6.02 9.78 -10.18
N ILE A 18 5.46 9.82 -8.96
CA ILE A 18 6.20 9.59 -7.72
C ILE A 18 6.92 8.23 -7.70
N ARG A 19 6.37 7.20 -8.38
CA ARG A 19 6.99 5.87 -8.46
C ARG A 19 7.80 5.63 -9.72
N GLU A 20 7.75 6.50 -10.72
CA GLU A 20 8.50 6.31 -11.97
C GLU A 20 10.02 6.32 -11.74
N VAL A 21 10.49 7.08 -10.75
CA VAL A 21 11.91 7.16 -10.35
C VAL A 21 12.48 5.83 -9.81
N THR A 22 11.62 4.87 -9.43
CA THR A 22 12.06 3.59 -8.87
C THR A 22 12.77 2.71 -9.92
N VAL A 23 12.39 2.82 -11.20
CA VAL A 23 12.99 2.06 -12.30
C VAL A 23 14.47 2.45 -12.53
N PRO A 24 14.81 3.74 -12.75
CA PRO A 24 16.21 4.15 -12.87
C PRO A 24 16.98 3.96 -11.56
N ALA A 25 16.35 4.17 -10.38
CA ALA A 25 17.00 3.91 -9.09
C ALA A 25 17.41 2.44 -8.93
N ALA A 26 16.54 1.49 -9.34
CA ALA A 26 16.87 0.07 -9.33
C ALA A 26 18.02 -0.28 -10.28
N ALA A 27 18.04 0.32 -11.47
CA ALA A 27 19.16 0.15 -12.42
C ALA A 27 20.48 0.69 -11.85
N ALA A 28 20.45 1.85 -11.19
CA ALA A 28 21.60 2.46 -10.53
C ALA A 28 22.13 1.59 -9.37
N LYS A 29 21.24 1.06 -8.51
CA LYS A 29 21.62 0.11 -7.45
C LYS A 29 22.26 -1.16 -8.02
N LYS A 30 21.69 -1.72 -9.10
CA LYS A 30 22.28 -2.88 -9.79
C LYS A 30 23.67 -2.59 -10.37
N ALA A 31 23.94 -1.35 -10.76
CA ALA A 31 25.25 -0.88 -11.17
C ALA A 31 26.23 -0.60 -10.00
N GLY A 32 25.83 -0.92 -8.77
CA GLY A 32 26.68 -0.77 -7.57
C GLY A 32 26.65 0.61 -6.93
N LYS A 33 25.71 1.49 -7.32
CA LYS A 33 25.56 2.80 -6.67
C LYS A 33 24.82 2.66 -5.35
N ASP A 34 25.38 3.26 -4.30
CA ASP A 34 24.67 3.46 -3.05
C ASP A 34 23.73 4.66 -3.17
N LEU A 35 22.46 4.50 -2.79
CA LEU A 35 21.41 5.50 -2.94
C LEU A 35 20.61 5.61 -1.65
N LEU A 36 20.31 6.85 -1.24
CA LEU A 36 19.37 7.14 -0.17
C LEU A 36 17.95 7.24 -0.73
N ASP A 37 17.06 6.34 -0.29
CA ASP A 37 15.68 6.27 -0.77
C ASP A 37 14.76 7.25 -0.03
N LEU A 38 14.87 8.55 -0.33
CA LEU A 38 14.04 9.60 0.29
C LEU A 38 12.72 9.88 -0.47
N ASN A 39 12.31 8.97 -1.35
CA ASN A 39 11.16 9.17 -2.23
C ASN A 39 9.87 8.44 -1.77
N ILE A 40 9.96 7.52 -0.81
CA ILE A 40 8.82 6.73 -0.32
C ILE A 40 8.57 7.03 1.16
N GLY A 41 7.41 7.63 1.46
CA GLY A 41 6.95 7.88 2.83
C GLY A 41 6.33 6.65 3.49
N ASP A 42 7.04 5.51 3.47
CA ASP A 42 6.65 4.27 4.16
C ASP A 42 7.45 4.15 5.46
N PRO A 43 6.88 4.55 6.60
CA PRO A 43 7.61 4.65 7.86
C PRO A 43 8.08 3.28 8.38
N ASN A 44 7.38 2.19 8.03
CA ASN A 44 7.73 0.83 8.43
C ASN A 44 9.04 0.32 7.81
N LYS A 45 9.57 0.99 6.79
CA LYS A 45 10.89 0.68 6.22
C LYS A 45 12.05 1.27 7.03
N TRP A 46 11.73 2.11 8.00
CA TRP A 46 12.69 2.84 8.81
C TRP A 46 12.54 2.40 10.27
N ASP A 47 12.43 3.35 11.18
CA ASP A 47 12.45 3.18 12.63
C ASP A 47 11.07 3.31 13.28
N PHE A 48 9.99 3.24 12.49
CA PHE A 48 8.63 3.29 13.01
C PHE A 48 8.00 1.90 13.01
N GLU A 49 7.36 1.58 14.13
CA GLU A 49 6.58 0.35 14.29
C GLU A 49 5.11 0.65 14.58
N THR A 50 4.23 -0.25 14.14
CA THR A 50 2.82 -0.19 14.56
C THR A 50 2.72 -0.43 16.07
N PRO A 51 2.04 0.44 16.83
CA PRO A 51 1.88 0.28 18.28
C PRO A 51 1.29 -1.08 18.68
N GLU A 52 1.70 -1.62 19.84
CA GLU A 52 1.30 -2.96 20.26
C GLU A 52 -0.21 -3.10 20.47
N TYR A 53 -0.88 -2.06 20.99
CA TYR A 53 -2.33 -2.11 21.19
C TYR A 53 -3.09 -2.29 19.86
N PHE A 54 -2.64 -1.66 18.77
CA PHE A 54 -3.23 -1.88 17.44
C PHE A 54 -3.02 -3.31 16.96
N LYS A 55 -1.81 -3.86 17.11
CA LYS A 55 -1.50 -5.23 16.73
C LYS A 55 -2.30 -6.24 17.55
N ALA A 56 -2.49 -5.99 18.85
CA ALA A 56 -3.29 -6.83 19.73
C ALA A 56 -4.78 -6.81 19.39
N THR A 57 -5.37 -5.62 19.18
CA THR A 57 -6.76 -5.49 18.77
C THR A 57 -7.02 -6.15 17.42
N LEU A 58 -6.10 -6.02 16.45
CA LEU A 58 -6.23 -6.71 15.16
C LEU A 58 -6.25 -8.24 15.31
N ARG A 59 -5.36 -8.81 16.15
CA ARG A 59 -5.35 -10.26 16.42
C ARG A 59 -6.65 -10.72 17.06
N ALA A 60 -7.12 -10.02 18.10
CA ALA A 60 -8.38 -10.34 18.76
C ALA A 60 -9.57 -10.28 17.79
N ALA A 61 -9.61 -9.26 16.91
CA ALA A 61 -10.68 -9.12 15.93
C ALA A 61 -10.80 -10.34 14.99
N VAL A 62 -9.68 -10.96 14.60
CA VAL A 62 -9.69 -12.17 13.77
C VAL A 62 -10.41 -13.33 14.45
N ASP A 63 -10.24 -13.48 15.77
CA ASP A 63 -10.84 -14.57 16.55
C ASP A 63 -12.28 -14.26 16.99
N GLU A 64 -12.60 -13.00 17.24
CA GLU A 64 -13.82 -12.58 17.93
C GLU A 64 -14.91 -11.99 17.02
N THR A 65 -14.58 -11.61 15.78
CA THR A 65 -15.51 -10.95 14.87
C THR A 65 -15.92 -11.82 13.68
N ASP A 66 -17.04 -11.48 13.05
CA ASP A 66 -17.39 -12.03 11.75
C ASP A 66 -16.44 -11.48 10.68
N ASN A 67 -15.55 -12.34 10.18
CA ASN A 67 -14.59 -12.02 9.12
C ASN A 67 -15.23 -11.93 7.72
N GLY A 68 -16.56 -11.97 7.63
CA GLY A 68 -17.35 -11.75 6.43
C GLY A 68 -17.43 -10.28 6.00
N TYR A 69 -18.32 -10.00 5.04
CA TYR A 69 -18.52 -8.64 4.55
C TYR A 69 -19.20 -7.76 5.60
N GLY A 70 -18.58 -6.62 5.90
CA GLY A 70 -19.19 -5.54 6.69
C GLY A 70 -20.05 -4.60 5.85
N ASP A 71 -20.61 -3.58 6.51
CA ASP A 71 -21.33 -2.49 5.86
C ASP A 71 -20.43 -1.74 4.86
N SER A 72 -21.01 -1.36 3.71
CA SER A 72 -20.29 -0.64 2.65
C SER A 72 -19.68 0.70 3.08
N GLN A 73 -20.22 1.32 4.13
CA GLN A 73 -19.73 2.56 4.71
C GLN A 73 -18.63 2.32 5.77
N GLY A 74 -18.38 1.07 6.14
CA GLY A 74 -17.48 0.66 7.21
C GLY A 74 -18.20 0.33 8.53
N ASN A 75 -17.45 -0.27 9.45
CA ASN A 75 -17.92 -0.62 10.80
C ASN A 75 -18.43 0.64 11.55
N LEU A 76 -19.59 0.54 12.21
CA LEU A 76 -20.23 1.68 12.87
C LEU A 76 -19.36 2.26 14.00
N ASP A 77 -18.86 1.42 14.90
CA ASP A 77 -18.01 1.84 16.01
C ASP A 77 -16.75 2.57 15.52
N LEU A 78 -16.14 2.09 14.42
CA LEU A 78 -15.01 2.78 13.79
C LEU A 78 -15.40 4.16 13.26
N ARG A 79 -16.57 4.27 12.61
CA ARG A 79 -17.05 5.55 12.06
C ARG A 79 -17.36 6.55 13.18
N GLU A 80 -17.92 6.10 14.28
CA GLU A 80 -18.21 6.93 15.47
C GLU A 80 -16.92 7.36 16.20
N ALA A 81 -15.81 6.62 16.05
CA ALA A 81 -14.52 6.97 16.67
C ALA A 81 -13.69 8.01 15.89
N ILE A 82 -14.01 8.30 14.62
CA ILE A 82 -13.19 9.16 13.74
C ILE A 82 -13.42 10.69 13.95
N VAL A 83 -14.38 11.08 14.80
CA VAL A 83 -14.88 12.48 14.98
C VAL A 83 -13.79 13.52 15.21
#